data_AF-A0AA40AAN2-F1
#
_entry.id   AF-A0AA40AAN2-F1
#
_cell.length_a   1.000
_cell.length_b   1.000
_cell.length_c   1.000
_cell.angle_alpha   90.00
_cell.angle_beta   90.00
_cell.angle_gamma   90.00
#
_symmetry.space_group_name_H-M   'P 1'
#
loop_
_entity.id
_entity.type
_entity.pdbx_description
1 polymer ?
#
loop_
_entity_poly.entity_id
_entity_poly.type
_entity_poly.pdbx_seq_one_letter_code
_entity_poly.pdbx_strand_id
1 'polypeptide(L)'
;MERSGLTGQYAIWQIVLHSLSLVLCIAIIAAASYATSFGFGYGEGMASSFVVAFWALGVDVAEMVALADPKKRLRRCTELGRGTLEIFTAAICVLLPLFLYGAAHFTHGCVDKPLNDCENGDIVRKADRGVTLAMDMAFAVAGLHFIFFIFACVEYSAKRKQTKGET
;
A
#
# COMPACT_ATOMS: atom_id res chain seq x y z
N MET A 1 -17.26 31.75 15.02
CA MET A 1 -16.09 30.84 15.01
C MET A 1 -16.59 29.40 15.08
N GLU A 2 -17.06 28.85 13.96
CA GLU A 2 -17.36 27.42 13.81
C GLU A 2 -16.17 26.76 13.11
N ARG A 3 -15.28 26.19 13.90
CA ARG A 3 -14.03 25.59 13.43
C ARG A 3 -13.87 24.19 14.04
N SER A 4 -14.92 23.36 13.96
CA SER A 4 -14.96 22.11 14.73
C SER A 4 -15.53 20.89 13.99
N GLY A 5 -16.51 21.08 13.08
CA GLY A 5 -17.20 19.94 12.44
C GLY A 5 -16.36 19.20 11.39
N LEU A 6 -15.78 19.96 10.44
CA LEU A 6 -15.05 19.37 9.32
C LEU A 6 -13.80 18.60 9.80
N THR A 7 -12.91 19.23 10.58
CA THR A 7 -11.62 18.65 10.97
C THR A 7 -11.73 17.40 11.83
N GLY A 8 -12.77 17.27 12.66
CA GLY A 8 -12.99 16.09 13.49
C GLY A 8 -13.45 14.87 12.66
N GLN A 9 -14.38 15.07 11.72
CA GLN A 9 -14.86 14.00 10.85
C GLN A 9 -13.76 13.48 9.91
N TYR A 10 -12.92 14.37 9.37
CA TYR A 10 -11.80 13.95 8.51
C TYR A 10 -10.76 13.11 9.24
N ALA A 11 -10.45 13.43 10.51
CA ALA A 11 -9.51 12.63 11.30
C ALA A 11 -10.05 11.21 11.53
N ILE A 12 -11.35 11.06 11.77
CA ILE A 12 -12.00 9.75 11.94
C ILE A 12 -11.91 8.94 10.64
N TRP A 13 -12.24 9.55 9.50
CA TRP A 13 -12.14 8.87 8.20
C TRP A 13 -10.71 8.45 7.85
N GLN A 14 -9.71 9.27 8.16
CA GLN A 14 -8.30 8.91 7.98
C GLN A 14 -7.93 7.68 8.81
N ILE A 15 -8.28 7.65 10.11
CA ILE A 15 -8.02 6.49 10.98
C ILE A 15 -8.67 5.22 10.42
N VAL A 16 -9.93 5.29 10.00
CA VAL A 16 -10.64 4.13 9.45
C VAL A 16 -9.96 3.61 8.19
N LEU A 17 -9.57 4.51 7.28
CA LEU A 17 -8.95 4.11 6.03
C LEU A 17 -7.52 3.58 6.21
N HIS A 18 -6.70 4.16 7.10
CA HIS A 18 -5.39 3.57 7.45
C HIS A 18 -5.57 2.22 8.14
N SER A 19 -6.61 2.03 8.95
CA SER A 19 -6.94 0.72 9.52
C SER A 19 -7.25 -0.32 8.44
N LEU A 20 -7.99 0.08 7.39
CA LEU A 20 -8.29 -0.79 6.25
C LEU A 20 -7.02 -1.12 5.45
N SER A 21 -6.14 -0.14 5.24
CA SER A 21 -4.84 -0.36 4.59
C SER A 21 -3.97 -1.34 5.38
N LEU A 22 -3.94 -1.24 6.72
CA LEU A 22 -3.25 -2.20 7.58
C LEU A 22 -3.79 -3.63 7.42
N VAL A 23 -5.11 -3.81 7.39
CA VAL A 23 -5.73 -5.12 7.18
C VAL A 23 -5.36 -5.69 5.81
N LEU A 24 -5.35 -4.87 4.77
CA LEU A 24 -4.91 -5.27 3.43
C LEU A 24 -3.43 -5.66 3.39
N CYS A 25 -2.56 -4.92 4.08
CA CYS A 25 -1.14 -5.27 4.19
C CYS A 25 -0.93 -6.64 4.86
N ILE A 26 -1.68 -6.94 5.92
CA ILE A 26 -1.64 -8.25 6.58
C ILE A 26 -2.13 -9.35 5.62
N ALA A 27 -3.19 -9.08 4.84
CA ALA A 27 -3.70 -10.02 3.85
C ALA A 27 -2.67 -10.29 2.73
N ILE A 28 -1.93 -9.26 2.28
CA ILE A 28 -0.82 -9.39 1.32
C ILE A 28 0.26 -10.32 1.89
N ILE A 29 0.69 -10.10 3.14
CA ILE A 29 1.70 -10.92 3.81
C ILE A 29 1.23 -12.38 3.91
N ALA A 30 -0.03 -12.62 4.27
CA ALA A 30 -0.60 -13.96 4.36
C ALA A 30 -0.66 -14.65 2.98
N ALA A 31 -1.14 -13.95 1.96
CA ALA A 31 -1.21 -14.45 0.58
C ALA A 31 0.18 -14.76 0.02
N ALA A 32 1.15 -13.87 0.26
CA ALA A 32 2.55 -14.05 -0.12
C ALA A 32 3.17 -15.26 0.58
N SER A 33 3.01 -15.37 1.90
CA SER A 33 3.51 -16.50 2.68
C SER A 33 2.91 -17.83 2.18
N TYR A 34 1.61 -17.85 1.92
CA TYR A 34 0.92 -19.01 1.36
C TYR A 34 1.49 -19.38 -0.03
N ALA A 35 1.63 -18.42 -0.95
CA ALA A 35 2.20 -18.67 -2.27
C ALA A 35 3.66 -19.18 -2.20
N THR A 36 4.47 -18.64 -1.30
CA THR A 36 5.87 -19.09 -1.11
C THR A 36 5.99 -20.51 -0.55
N SER A 37 5.01 -20.98 0.22
CA SER A 37 5.04 -22.31 0.84
C SER A 37 4.95 -23.47 -0.17
N PHE A 38 4.57 -23.20 -1.41
CA PHE A 38 4.44 -24.22 -2.46
C PHE A 38 5.74 -24.57 -3.20
N GLY A 39 6.86 -23.87 -2.97
CA GLY A 39 8.19 -24.34 -3.37
C GLY A 39 8.60 -24.24 -4.85
N PHE A 40 7.82 -23.62 -5.74
CA PHE A 40 8.09 -23.58 -7.20
C PHE A 40 8.86 -22.34 -7.71
N GLY A 41 9.68 -21.69 -6.88
CA GLY A 41 10.40 -20.46 -7.28
C GLY A 41 9.58 -19.17 -7.18
N TYR A 42 8.32 -19.25 -6.73
CA TYR A 42 7.47 -18.08 -6.43
C TYR A 42 8.01 -17.20 -5.28
N GLY A 43 8.99 -17.68 -4.51
CA GLY A 43 9.64 -16.91 -3.44
C GLY A 43 10.21 -15.57 -3.90
N GLU A 44 10.84 -15.53 -5.08
CA GLU A 44 11.45 -14.31 -5.61
C GLU A 44 10.38 -13.31 -6.10
N GLY A 45 9.31 -13.79 -6.74
CA GLY A 45 8.18 -12.95 -7.17
C GLY A 45 7.41 -12.32 -6.00
N MET A 46 7.30 -13.04 -4.88
CA MET A 46 6.59 -12.59 -3.69
C MET A 46 7.41 -11.66 -2.77
N ALA A 47 8.73 -11.56 -2.95
CA ALA A 47 9.57 -10.63 -2.18
C ALA A 47 9.08 -9.18 -2.31
N SER A 48 8.58 -8.81 -3.49
CA SER A 48 7.96 -7.52 -3.78
C SER A 48 6.78 -7.21 -2.84
N SER A 49 5.90 -8.19 -2.67
CA SER A 49 4.68 -8.08 -1.87
C SER A 49 4.99 -7.87 -0.38
N PHE A 50 6.04 -8.52 0.14
CA PHE A 50 6.51 -8.28 1.50
C PHE A 50 7.06 -6.87 1.68
N VAL A 51 7.93 -6.42 0.76
CA VAL A 51 8.51 -5.07 0.84
C VAL A 51 7.42 -3.99 0.78
N VAL A 52 6.46 -4.14 -0.14
CA VAL A 52 5.31 -3.23 -0.26
C VAL A 52 4.48 -3.22 1.03
N ALA A 53 4.13 -4.40 1.56
CA ALA A 53 3.30 -4.49 2.75
C ALA A 53 3.99 -3.89 3.98
N PHE A 54 5.27 -4.18 4.22
CA PHE A 54 6.01 -3.60 5.34
C PHE A 54 6.24 -2.09 5.20
N TRP A 55 6.47 -1.62 3.98
CA TRP A 55 6.57 -0.18 3.71
C TRP A 55 5.26 0.54 4.02
N ALA A 56 4.15 0.07 3.46
CA ALA A 56 2.82 0.65 3.70
C ALA A 56 2.43 0.57 5.19
N LEU A 57 2.69 -0.56 5.86
CA LEU A 57 2.53 -0.71 7.32
C LEU A 57 3.27 0.37 8.11
N GLY A 58 4.54 0.63 7.77
CA GLY A 58 5.34 1.64 8.44
C GLY A 58 4.77 3.05 8.28
N VAL A 59 4.32 3.39 7.06
CA VAL A 59 3.68 4.67 6.75
C VAL A 59 2.37 4.81 7.53
N ASP A 60 1.47 3.83 7.45
CA ASP A 60 0.18 3.85 8.11
C ASP A 60 0.28 3.94 9.64
N VAL A 61 1.18 3.16 10.26
CA VAL A 61 1.39 3.22 11.72
C VAL A 61 1.94 4.58 12.14
N ALA A 62 2.88 5.14 11.38
CA ALA A 62 3.42 6.47 11.67
C ALA A 62 2.34 7.56 11.56
N GLU A 63 1.48 7.49 10.54
CA GLU A 63 0.36 8.40 10.36
C GLU A 63 -0.67 8.28 11.49
N MET A 64 -1.05 7.05 11.88
CA MET A 64 -1.99 6.80 12.97
C MET A 64 -1.46 7.29 14.33
N VAL A 65 -0.17 7.07 14.62
CA VAL A 65 0.46 7.58 15.86
C VAL A 65 0.50 9.11 15.86
N ALA A 66 0.79 9.73 14.71
CA ALA A 66 0.77 11.18 14.57
C ALA A 66 -0.65 11.78 14.74
N LEU A 67 -1.69 11.05 14.34
CA LEU A 67 -3.09 11.43 14.55
C LEU A 67 -3.53 11.23 16.01
N ALA A 68 -2.98 10.24 16.71
CA ALA A 68 -3.36 9.89 18.08
C ALA A 68 -2.79 10.82 19.16
N ASP A 69 -1.61 11.42 18.95
CA ASP A 69 -1.00 12.37 19.90
C ASP A 69 -1.03 13.82 19.37
N PRO A 70 -2.09 14.60 19.65
CA PRO A 70 -2.19 15.99 19.21
C PRO A 70 -1.23 16.94 19.96
N LYS A 71 -0.64 16.52 21.09
CA LYS A 71 0.24 17.35 21.94
C LYS A 71 1.69 17.22 21.53
N LYS A 72 2.14 16.03 21.14
CA LYS A 72 3.40 15.83 20.42
C LYS A 72 3.14 15.98 18.94
N ARG A 73 2.88 17.22 18.50
CA ARG A 73 3.11 17.58 17.10
C ARG A 73 4.60 17.42 16.82
N LEU A 74 5.05 16.18 16.61
CA LEU A 74 6.26 15.85 15.88
C LEU A 74 6.25 16.78 14.69
N ARG A 75 7.16 17.75 14.77
CA ARG A 75 7.42 18.86 13.87
C ARG A 75 6.81 18.54 12.51
N ARG A 76 5.57 19.00 12.28
CA ARG A 76 4.76 18.66 11.10
C ARG A 76 5.70 18.47 9.93
N CYS A 77 5.85 17.25 9.42
CA CYS A 77 6.15 17.12 8.00
C CYS A 77 5.17 18.09 7.35
N THR A 78 5.71 19.10 6.67
CA THR A 78 4.91 20.14 6.01
C THR A 78 3.75 19.44 5.30
N GLU A 79 2.55 20.03 5.27
CA GLU A 79 1.38 19.36 4.64
C GLU A 79 1.69 18.84 3.22
N LEU A 80 2.65 19.48 2.56
CA LEU A 80 3.28 19.01 1.33
C LEU A 80 3.99 17.65 1.45
N GLY A 81 4.83 17.46 2.48
CA GLY A 81 5.57 16.23 2.74
C GLY A 81 4.68 15.03 3.07
N ARG A 82 3.52 15.24 3.71
CA ARG A 82 2.53 14.16 3.90
C ARG A 82 1.99 13.69 2.57
N GLY A 83 1.49 14.60 1.73
CA GLY A 83 1.01 14.25 0.39
C GLY A 83 2.10 13.59 -0.47
N THR A 84 3.34 14.07 -0.40
CA THR A 84 4.46 13.45 -1.13
C THR A 84 4.75 12.02 -0.65
N LEU A 85 4.65 11.75 0.66
CA LEU A 85 4.85 10.40 1.19
C LEU A 85 3.77 9.44 0.71
N GLU A 86 2.52 9.91 0.65
CA GLU A 86 1.37 9.12 0.19
C GLU A 86 1.47 8.75 -1.30
N ILE A 87 1.78 9.72 -2.16
CA ILE A 87 1.94 9.45 -3.60
C ILE A 87 3.17 8.57 -3.88
N PHE A 88 4.24 8.74 -3.11
CA PHE A 88 5.44 7.90 -3.21
C PHE A 88 5.14 6.46 -2.76
N THR A 89 4.36 6.30 -1.71
CA THR A 89 3.90 4.99 -1.23
C THR A 89 3.00 4.32 -2.25
N ALA A 90 2.03 5.04 -2.83
CA ALA A 90 1.20 4.52 -3.92
C ALA A 90 2.05 4.08 -5.13
N ALA A 91 3.07 4.87 -5.50
CA ALA A 91 3.99 4.52 -6.59
C ALA A 91 4.79 3.25 -6.28
N ILE A 92 5.33 3.09 -5.07
CA ILE A 92 6.04 1.87 -4.66
C ILE A 92 5.10 0.66 -4.71
N CYS A 93 3.87 0.80 -4.21
CA CYS A 93 2.87 -0.27 -4.19
C CYS A 93 2.48 -0.75 -5.59
N VAL A 94 2.60 0.10 -6.62
CA VAL A 94 2.33 -0.26 -8.03
C VAL A 94 3.58 -0.75 -8.75
N LEU A 95 4.66 0.03 -8.69
CA LEU A 95 5.85 -0.18 -9.51
C LEU A 95 6.66 -1.39 -9.04
N LEU A 96 6.77 -1.61 -7.72
CA LEU A 96 7.61 -2.68 -7.19
C LEU A 96 7.04 -4.08 -7.50
N PRO A 97 5.74 -4.36 -7.32
CA PRO A 97 5.16 -5.63 -7.74
C PRO A 97 5.23 -5.83 -9.24
N LEU A 98 4.94 -4.81 -10.05
CA LEU A 98 5.01 -4.91 -11.51
C LEU A 98 6.43 -5.23 -12.01
N PHE A 99 7.44 -4.54 -11.47
CA PHE A 99 8.83 -4.74 -11.87
C PHE A 99 9.33 -6.14 -11.54
N LEU A 100 9.09 -6.61 -10.31
CA LEU A 100 9.56 -7.92 -9.87
C LEU A 100 8.74 -9.07 -10.47
N TYR A 101 7.43 -8.89 -10.67
CA TYR A 101 6.61 -9.84 -11.42
C TYR A 101 7.09 -9.95 -12.88
N GLY A 102 7.33 -8.82 -13.54
CA GLY A 102 7.87 -8.79 -14.90
C GLY A 102 9.24 -9.46 -14.99
N ALA A 103 10.15 -9.17 -14.05
CA ALA A 103 11.46 -9.80 -14.00
C ALA A 103 11.37 -11.32 -13.80
N ALA A 104 10.55 -11.78 -12.86
CA ALA A 104 10.33 -13.20 -12.59
C ALA A 104 9.70 -13.93 -13.79
N HIS A 105 8.77 -13.29 -14.49
CA HIS A 105 8.14 -13.85 -15.69
C HIS A 105 9.11 -13.94 -16.87
N PHE A 106 10.08 -13.01 -16.98
CA PHE A 106 11.14 -13.09 -17.98
C PHE A 106 12.18 -14.18 -17.66
N THR A 107 12.48 -14.42 -16.38
CA THR A 107 13.49 -15.40 -15.96
C THR A 107 12.96 -16.83 -15.80
N HIS A 108 11.65 -17.00 -15.54
CA HIS A 108 11.02 -18.30 -15.31
C HIS A 108 10.03 -18.75 -16.38
N GLY A 109 10.10 -18.16 -17.58
CA GLY A 109 9.35 -18.64 -18.75
C GLY A 109 9.53 -20.16 -18.88
N CYS A 110 8.42 -20.91 -18.79
CA CYS A 110 8.35 -22.37 -18.87
C CYS A 110 8.68 -22.90 -20.28
N VAL A 111 9.63 -22.29 -20.97
CA VAL A 111 10.03 -22.67 -22.33
C VAL A 111 10.92 -23.92 -22.28
N ASP A 112 11.61 -24.19 -21.16
CA ASP A 112 12.62 -25.27 -21.09
C ASP A 112 12.48 -26.25 -19.90
N LYS A 113 11.41 -26.22 -19.10
CA LYS A 113 11.26 -27.17 -17.96
C LYS A 113 10.53 -28.47 -18.37
N PRO A 114 11.00 -29.64 -17.93
CA PRO A 114 10.45 -30.94 -18.35
C PRO A 114 9.01 -31.13 -17.87
N LEU A 115 8.20 -31.76 -18.74
CA LEU A 115 6.74 -31.95 -18.65
C LEU A 115 6.22 -32.55 -17.32
N ASN A 116 7.09 -33.23 -16.54
CA ASN A 116 6.73 -33.81 -15.24
C ASN A 116 6.47 -32.77 -14.14
N ASP A 117 6.97 -31.53 -14.26
CA ASP A 117 6.61 -30.44 -13.34
C ASP A 117 5.20 -29.87 -13.62
N CYS A 118 4.64 -30.13 -14.81
CA CYS A 118 3.29 -29.72 -15.21
C CYS A 118 2.19 -30.70 -14.78
N GLU A 119 2.53 -31.89 -14.29
CA GLU A 119 1.57 -32.86 -13.75
C GLU A 119 0.94 -32.36 -12.44
N ASN A 120 1.59 -31.37 -11.78
CA ASN A 120 1.08 -30.65 -10.61
C ASN A 120 0.32 -29.36 -10.97
N GLY A 121 -0.38 -29.33 -12.12
CA GLY A 121 -1.07 -28.12 -12.62
C GLY A 121 -2.02 -27.46 -11.60
N ASP A 122 -2.62 -28.23 -10.69
CA ASP A 122 -3.46 -27.67 -9.62
C ASP A 122 -2.67 -26.93 -8.52
N ILE A 123 -1.44 -27.34 -8.22
CA ILE A 123 -0.58 -26.68 -7.23
C ILE A 123 -0.04 -25.38 -7.81
N VAL A 124 0.41 -25.41 -9.08
CA VAL A 124 0.84 -24.22 -9.82
C VAL A 124 -0.31 -23.22 -9.93
N ARG A 125 -1.52 -23.67 -10.31
CA ARG A 125 -2.72 -22.82 -10.38
C ARG A 125 -3.15 -22.21 -9.04
N LYS A 126 -2.87 -22.88 -7.91
CA LYS A 126 -3.13 -22.34 -6.57
C LYS A 126 -2.09 -21.30 -6.17
N ALA A 127 -0.82 -21.54 -6.47
CA ALA A 127 0.26 -20.57 -6.23
C ALA A 127 0.05 -19.30 -7.07
N ASP A 128 -0.28 -19.46 -8.35
CA ASP A 128 -0.53 -18.35 -9.28
C ASP A 128 -1.70 -17.48 -8.82
N ARG A 129 -2.79 -18.11 -8.34
CA ARG A 129 -3.89 -17.40 -7.67
C ARG A 129 -3.44 -16.61 -6.44
N GLY A 130 -2.52 -17.14 -5.65
CA GLY A 130 -1.94 -16.43 -4.50
C GLY A 130 -1.12 -15.21 -4.93
N VAL A 131 -0.36 -15.32 -6.01
CA VAL A 131 0.41 -14.22 -6.61
C VAL A 131 -0.53 -13.13 -7.13
N THR A 132 -1.53 -13.50 -7.94
CA THR A 132 -2.53 -12.55 -8.46
C THR A 132 -3.26 -11.85 -7.33
N LEU A 133 -3.70 -12.59 -6.30
CA LEU A 133 -4.37 -12.02 -5.14
C LEU A 133 -3.48 -11.00 -4.42
N ALA A 134 -2.21 -11.32 -4.19
CA ALA A 134 -1.27 -10.40 -3.55
C ALA A 134 -1.03 -9.13 -4.38
N MET A 135 -0.99 -9.25 -5.71
CA MET A 135 -0.89 -8.10 -6.62
C MET A 135 -2.15 -7.22 -6.58
N ASP A 136 -3.33 -7.83 -6.66
CA ASP A 136 -4.61 -7.10 -6.60
C ASP A 136 -4.75 -6.33 -5.29
N MET A 137 -4.36 -6.95 -4.17
CA MET A 137 -4.36 -6.31 -2.87
C MET A 137 -3.32 -5.18 -2.79
N ALA A 138 -2.14 -5.33 -3.38
CA ALA A 138 -1.14 -4.26 -3.46
C ALA A 138 -1.65 -3.05 -4.27
N PHE A 139 -2.38 -3.29 -5.37
CA PHE A 139 -3.04 -2.22 -6.12
C PHE A 139 -4.16 -1.54 -5.32
N ALA A 140 -4.91 -2.31 -4.52
CA ALA A 140 -5.91 -1.74 -3.62
C ALA A 140 -5.27 -0.82 -2.58
N VAL A 141 -4.15 -1.23 -1.97
CA VAL A 141 -3.35 -0.40 -1.05
C VAL A 141 -2.84 0.85 -1.76
N ALA A 142 -2.31 0.73 -2.99
CA ALA A 142 -1.90 1.89 -3.78
C ALA A 142 -3.05 2.89 -4.03
N GLY A 143 -4.24 2.38 -4.34
CA GLY A 143 -5.45 3.18 -4.49
C GLY A 143 -5.84 3.92 -3.20
N LEU A 144 -5.73 3.26 -2.04
CA LEU A 144 -5.94 3.88 -0.73
C LEU A 144 -4.96 5.03 -0.47
N HIS A 145 -3.66 4.82 -0.70
CA HIS A 145 -2.65 5.87 -0.56
C HIS A 145 -2.86 7.03 -1.56
N PHE A 146 -3.36 6.75 -2.77
CA PHE A 146 -3.75 7.82 -3.70
C PHE A 146 -4.94 8.63 -3.17
N ILE A 147 -5.91 7.99 -2.52
CA ILE A 147 -7.02 8.67 -1.85
C ILE A 147 -6.50 9.53 -0.68
N PHE A 148 -5.53 9.04 0.12
CA PHE A 148 -4.88 9.82 1.17
C PHE A 148 -4.21 11.08 0.64
N PHE A 149 -3.51 10.96 -0.49
CA PHE A 149 -2.94 12.10 -1.19
C PHE A 149 -4.00 13.14 -1.57
N ILE A 150 -5.14 12.73 -2.16
CA ILE A 150 -6.23 13.65 -2.51
C ILE A 150 -6.73 14.38 -1.26
N PHE A 151 -6.96 13.66 -0.16
CA PHE A 151 -7.39 14.28 1.09
C PHE A 151 -6.39 15.31 1.61
N ALA A 152 -5.09 14.99 1.59
CA ALA A 152 -4.03 15.92 1.97
C ALA A 152 -4.02 17.19 1.10
N CYS A 153 -4.23 17.04 -0.22
CA CYS A 153 -4.31 18.17 -1.15
C CYS A 153 -5.53 19.06 -0.93
N VAL A 154 -6.70 18.47 -0.64
CA VAL A 154 -7.94 19.21 -0.34
C VAL A 154 -7.77 20.00 0.95
N GLU A 155 -7.20 19.39 2.00
CA GLU A 155 -6.94 20.05 3.28
C GLU A 155 -5.97 21.23 3.12
N TYR A 156 -4.87 21.04 2.39
CA TYR A 156 -3.90 22.09 2.09
C TYR A 156 -4.54 23.26 1.34
N SER A 157 -5.37 22.96 0.33
CA SER A 157 -6.08 23.97 -0.46
C SER A 157 -7.09 24.75 0.38
N ALA A 158 -7.83 24.09 1.26
CA ALA A 158 -8.79 24.72 2.18
C ALA A 158 -8.09 25.66 3.17
N LYS A 159 -6.96 25.23 3.75
CA LYS A 159 -6.15 26.06 4.67
C LYS A 159 -5.53 27.26 3.97
N ARG A 160 -5.00 27.07 2.75
CA ARG A 160 -4.41 28.16 1.94
C ARG A 160 -5.44 29.23 1.55
N LYS A 161 -6.70 28.85 1.33
CA LYS A 161 -7.78 29.81 1.08
C LYS A 161 -8.11 30.66 2.31
N GLN A 162 -8.12 30.05 3.50
CA GLN A 162 -8.34 30.79 4.76
C GLN A 162 -7.22 31.82 5.03
N THR A 163 -5.96 31.49 4.73
CA THR A 163 -4.84 32.42 4.94
C THR A 163 -4.74 33.54 3.90
N LYS A 164 -5.46 33.45 2.77
CA LYS A 164 -5.52 34.49 1.74
C LYS A 164 -6.78 35.36 1.79
N GLY A 165 -7.78 34.98 2.58
CA GLY A 165 -9.06 35.69 2.72
C GLY A 165 -9.13 36.72 3.85
N GLU A 166 -8.02 36.97 4.54
CA GLU A 166 -7.87 38.04 5.54
C GLU A 166 -6.93 39.14 4.99
N THR A 167 -7.48 40.00 4.13
CA THR A 167 -7.16 41.44 4.00
C THR A 167 -8.38 42.15 3.46
#